data_AF-A0A257JCF3-F1
#
_entry.id   AF-A0A257JCF3-F1
#
_cell.length_a   1.000
_cell.length_b   1.000
_cell.length_c   1.000
_cell.angle_alpha   90.00
_cell.angle_beta   90.00
_cell.angle_gamma   90.00
#
_symmetry.space_group_name_H-M   'P 1'
#
loop_
_entity.id
_entity.type
_entity.pdbx_description
1 polymer ?
#
loop_
_entity_poly.entity_id
_entity_poly.type
_entity_poly.pdbx_seq_one_letter_code
_entity_poly.pdbx_strand_id
1 'polypeptide(L)'
;MEEVDAEDAAILLMSIGEEEAAEVFKHLAPKEVQKLGETIARLKIVPRERLGKVLERFAGNALDQHALVADTDEYVKSVLR
;
A
#
# COMPACT_ATOMS: atom_id res chain seq x y z
N MET A 1 -16.22 -6.14 1.44
CA MET A 1 -14.98 -5.33 1.44
C MET A 1 -14.00 -6.13 2.26
N GLU A 2 -13.02 -6.78 1.63
CA GLU A 2 -11.98 -7.46 2.41
C GLU A 2 -11.28 -6.39 3.23
N GLU A 3 -11.30 -6.53 4.56
CA GLU A 3 -10.50 -5.67 5.43
C GLU A 3 -9.03 -5.80 5.00
N VAL A 4 -8.43 -4.66 4.65
CA VAL A 4 -6.97 -4.58 4.54
C VAL A 4 -6.42 -4.80 5.93
N ASP A 5 -5.61 -5.84 6.10
CA ASP A 5 -4.95 -6.09 7.37
C ASP A 5 -4.00 -4.92 7.66
N ALA A 6 -4.02 -4.42 8.90
CA ALA A 6 -3.12 -3.35 9.31
C ALA A 6 -1.65 -3.74 9.14
N GLU A 7 -1.33 -5.04 9.20
CA GLU A 7 0.00 -5.54 8.88
C GLU A 7 0.36 -5.36 7.40
N ASP A 8 -0.56 -5.65 6.48
CA ASP A 8 -0.30 -5.51 5.04
C ASP A 8 -0.14 -4.04 4.65
N ALA A 9 -0.96 -3.15 5.23
CA ALA A 9 -0.82 -1.71 5.07
C ALA A 9 0.51 -1.21 5.65
N ALA A 10 0.94 -1.70 6.81
CA ALA A 10 2.24 -1.36 7.39
C ALA A 10 3.40 -1.84 6.51
N ILE A 11 3.32 -3.05 5.95
CA ILE A 11 4.33 -3.58 5.01
C ILE A 11 4.42 -2.70 3.75
N LEU A 12 3.29 -2.29 3.19
CA LEU A 12 3.26 -1.40 2.04
C LEU A 12 3.93 -0.05 2.36
N LEU A 13 3.55 0.59 3.48
CA LEU A 13 4.12 1.87 3.90
C LEU A 13 5.63 1.78 4.10
N MET A 14 6.12 0.70 4.72
CA MET A 14 7.55 0.46 4.86
C MET A 14 8.28 0.23 3.53
N SER A 15 7.56 -0.22 2.49
CA SER A 15 8.14 -0.51 1.17
C SER A 15 8.26 0.69 0.25
N ILE A 16 7.40 1.70 0.42
CA ILE A 16 7.38 2.90 -0.44
C ILE A 16 8.35 3.99 0.05
N GLY A 17 8.79 3.94 1.31
CA GLY A 17 9.71 4.92 1.89
C GLY A 17 9.06 5.83 2.93
N GLU A 18 9.88 6.51 3.72
CA GLU A 18 9.42 7.37 4.82
C GLU A 18 8.67 8.61 4.31
N GLU A 19 9.16 9.23 3.23
CA GLU A 19 8.58 10.46 2.66
C GLU A 19 7.16 10.19 2.12
N GLU A 20 7.02 9.14 1.32
CA GLU A 20 5.76 8.72 0.71
C GLU A 20 4.78 8.22 1.77
N ALA A 21 5.26 7.45 2.76
CA ALA A 21 4.43 7.02 3.87
C ALA A 21 3.90 8.23 4.66
N ALA A 22 4.72 9.26 4.90
CA ALA A 22 4.29 10.47 5.59
C ALA A 22 3.15 11.19 4.87
N GLU A 23 3.16 11.24 3.54
CA GLU A 23 2.03 11.77 2.76
C GLU A 23 0.76 10.93 2.96
N VAL A 24 0.86 9.59 2.97
CA VAL A 24 -0.29 8.71 3.25
C VAL A 24 -0.86 8.97 4.66
N PHE A 25 0.00 9.14 5.67
CA PHE A 25 -0.43 9.41 7.05
C PHE A 25 -1.28 10.68 7.19
N LYS A 26 -1.10 11.69 6.33
CA LYS A 26 -1.91 12.92 6.35
C LYS A 26 -3.37 12.69 6.01
N HIS A 27 -3.69 11.59 5.33
CA HIS A 27 -5.05 11.24 4.93
C HIS A 27 -5.78 10.35 5.94
N LEU A 28 -5.12 9.93 7.02
CA LEU A 28 -5.64 8.99 7.99
C LEU A 28 -6.21 9.70 9.22
N ALA A 29 -7.26 9.14 9.81
CA ALA A 29 -7.76 9.59 11.10
C ALA A 29 -6.76 9.26 12.22
N PRO A 30 -6.73 10.02 13.33
CA PRO A 30 -5.77 9.79 14.42
C PRO A 30 -5.72 8.35 14.96
N LYS A 31 -6.88 7.67 14.99
CA LYS A 31 -7.00 6.27 15.42
C LYS A 31 -6.31 5.30 14.45
N GLU A 32 -6.36 5.58 13.16
CA GLU A 32 -5.75 4.77 12.10
C GLU A 32 -4.23 4.97 12.09
N VAL A 33 -3.78 6.22 12.25
CA VAL A 33 -2.36 6.56 12.43
C VAL A 33 -1.78 5.78 13.60
N GLN A 34 -2.45 5.78 14.76
CA GLN A 34 -2.00 5.05 15.93
C GLN A 34 -1.93 3.54 15.66
N LYS A 35 -2.99 2.95 15.08
CA LYS A 35 -3.04 1.51 14.76
C LYS A 35 -1.89 1.11 13.83
N LEU A 36 -1.62 1.90 12.79
CA LEU A 36 -0.54 1.63 11.85
C LEU A 36 0.84 1.83 12.48
N GLY A 37 1.05 2.90 13.25
CA GLY A 37 2.30 3.15 13.96
C GLY A 37 2.66 2.02 14.93
N GLU A 38 1.70 1.54 15.71
CA GLU A 38 1.89 0.38 16.60
C GLU A 38 2.19 -0.90 15.81
N THR A 39 1.59 -1.06 14.64
CA THR A 39 1.80 -2.24 13.79
C THR A 39 3.18 -2.24 13.15
N ILE A 40 3.61 -1.10 12.60
CA ILE A 40 4.97 -0.88 12.07
C ILE A 40 6.01 -1.14 13.16
N ALA A 41 5.80 -0.63 14.38
CA ALA A 41 6.73 -0.82 15.49
C ALA A 41 6.85 -2.29 15.93
N ARG A 42 5.82 -3.12 15.72
CA ARG A 42 5.85 -4.57 16.01
C ARG A 42 6.50 -5.39 14.89
N LEU A 43 6.48 -4.89 13.66
CA LEU A 43 7.05 -5.58 12.50
C LEU A 43 8.58 -5.47 12.51
N LYS A 44 9.26 -6.55 12.90
CA LYS A 44 10.73 -6.59 12.98
C LYS A 44 11.41 -6.99 11.68
N ILE A 45 10.90 -8.04 11.03
CA ILE A 45 11.45 -8.61 9.81
C ILE A 45 10.29 -9.09 8.95
N VAL A 46 10.20 -8.56 7.73
CA VAL A 46 9.19 -8.97 6.75
C VAL A 46 9.88 -9.88 5.72
N PRO A 47 9.47 -11.15 5.58
CA PRO A 47 10.01 -12.03 4.54
C PRO A 47 9.72 -11.45 3.15
N ARG A 48 10.69 -11.56 2.22
CA ARG A 48 10.55 -11.05 0.85
C ARG A 48 9.32 -11.59 0.12
N GLU A 49 8.96 -12.85 0.38
CA GLU A 49 7.74 -13.46 -0.17
C GLU A 49 6.47 -12.77 0.33
N ARG A 50 6.42 -12.40 1.62
CA ARG A 50 5.28 -11.68 2.21
C ARG A 50 5.17 -10.27 1.61
N LEU A 51 6.30 -9.57 1.48
CA LEU A 51 6.34 -8.28 0.80
C LEU A 51 5.82 -8.37 -0.64
N GLY A 52 6.29 -9.37 -1.41
CA GLY A 52 5.83 -9.59 -2.79
C GLY A 52 4.32 -9.79 -2.89
N LYS A 53 3.74 -10.65 -2.05
CA LYS A 53 2.29 -10.89 -2.00
C LYS A 53 1.49 -9.63 -1.67
N VAL A 54 1.98 -8.83 -0.71
CA VAL A 54 1.35 -7.56 -0.34
C VAL A 54 1.36 -6.60 -1.53
N LEU A 55 2.51 -6.41 -2.17
CA LEU A 55 2.62 -5.53 -3.34
C LEU A 55 1.73 -5.97 -4.49
N GLU A 56 1.69 -7.27 -4.83
CA GLU A 56 0.81 -7.81 -5.87
C GLU A 56 -0.67 -7.54 -5.57
N ARG A 57 -1.09 -7.74 -4.32
CA ARG A 57 -2.47 -7.47 -3.89
C ARG A 57 -2.84 -5.99 -4.02
N PHE A 58 -1.99 -5.09 -3.55
CA PHE A 58 -2.25 -3.65 -3.63
C PHE A 58 -2.22 -3.14 -5.07
N ALA A 59 -1.30 -3.63 -5.91
CA ALA A 59 -1.26 -3.31 -7.33
C ALA A 59 -2.53 -3.78 -8.04
N GLY A 60 -2.99 -5.00 -7.77
CA GLY A 60 -4.25 -5.53 -8.31
C GLY A 60 -5.45 -4.65 -7.92
N ASN A 61 -5.57 -4.30 -6.63
CA ASN A 61 -6.65 -3.44 -6.15
C ASN A 61 -6.62 -2.03 -6.78
N ALA A 62 -5.44 -1.45 -6.97
CA ALA A 62 -5.30 -0.14 -7.62
C ALA A 62 -5.71 -0.19 -9.10
N LEU A 63 -5.34 -1.26 -9.80
CA LEU A 63 -5.74 -1.50 -11.19
C LEU A 63 -7.26 -1.69 -11.31
N ASP A 64 -7.88 -2.45 -10.40
CA ASP A 64 -9.33 -2.67 -10.39
C ASP A 64 -10.12 -1.37 -10.13
N GLN A 65 -9.60 -0.47 -9.28
CA GLN A 65 -10.19 0.85 -9.06
C GLN A 65 -10.04 1.77 -10.27
N HIS A 66 -8.94 1.65 -11.03
CA HIS A 66 -8.72 2.41 -12.26
C HIS A 66 -9.38 1.82 -13.50
N ALA A 67 -9.73 0.53 -13.53
CA ALA A 67 -10.36 -0.14 -14.67
C ALA A 67 -11.74 0.45 -15.06
N LEU A 68 -12.34 1.29 -14.20
CA LEU A 68 -13.56 2.05 -14.51
C LEU A 68 -13.29 3.38 -15.24
N VAL A 69 -12.03 3.81 -15.35
CA VAL A 69 -11.63 5.01 -16.09
C VAL A 69 -10.85 4.56 -17.32
N ALA A 70 -11.41 4.89 -18.48
CA ALA A 70 -11.02 4.44 -19.80
C ALA A 70 -9.50 4.45 -20.08
N ASP A 71 -9.09 3.45 -20.87
CA ASP A 71 -7.79 3.34 -21.58
C ASP A 71 -6.58 2.86 -20.76
N THR A 72 -6.58 1.56 -20.46
CA THR A 72 -5.47 0.82 -19.83
C THR A 72 -4.12 0.93 -20.55
N ASP A 73 -4.13 1.26 -21.85
CA ASP A 73 -2.92 1.41 -22.67
C ASP A 73 -2.10 2.67 -22.32
N GLU A 74 -2.72 3.73 -21.81
CA GLU A 74 -2.03 4.97 -21.43
C GLU A 74 -1.37 4.84 -20.05
N TYR A 75 -2.02 4.14 -19.12
CA TYR A 75 -1.48 3.86 -17.79
C TYR A 75 -0.23 2.97 -17.83
N VAL A 76 -0.22 1.91 -18.64
CA VAL A 76 0.96 1.04 -18.79
C VAL A 76 2.15 1.81 -19.37
N LYS A 77 1.90 2.75 -20.29
CA LYS A 77 2.95 3.60 -20.87
C LYS A 77 3.52 4.64 -19.89
N SER A 78 2.75 5.09 -18.91
CA SER A 78 3.20 6.10 -17.93
C SER A 78 4.03 5.48 -16.80
N VAL A 79 3.74 4.23 -16.43
CA VAL A 79 4.44 3.52 -15.33
C VAL A 79 5.76 2.88 -15.77
N LEU A 80 5.88 2.42 -17.02
CA LEU A 80 7.07 1.75 -17.55
C LEU A 80 8.11 2.68 -18.19
N ARG A 81 8.07 3.98 -17.89
CA ARG A 81 8.94 4.98 -18.49
C ARG A 81 10.08 5.41 -17.58
#